data_AF-A0A0G4I0D6-F1
#
_entry.id   AF-A0A0G4I0D6-F1
#
_cell.length_a   1.000
_cell.length_b   1.000
_cell.length_c   1.000
_cell.angle_alpha   90.00
_cell.angle_beta   90.00
_cell.angle_gamma   90.00
#
_symmetry.space_group_name_H-M   'P 1'
#
loop_
_entity.id
_entity.type
_entity.pdbx_description
1 polymer ?
#
loop_
_entity_poly.entity_id
_entity_poly.type
_entity_poly.pdbx_seq_one_letter_code
_entity_poly.pdbx_strand_id
1 'polypeptide(L)'
;MAEAPKIEGAKPNFFVRAFNSISKPIVTHVKGPGVVHAVLVGAAVGVVAYEVGQLARFDYTAFLDTESAPFFSRQRYAEKQMAFEADLQHAKKTSEVLKLAKEYDPVALRTPFTHLSPSVRF
;
A
#
# COMPACT_ATOMS: atom_id res chain seq x y z
N MET A 1 -7.23 -51.98 -5.03
CA MET A 1 -7.26 -50.55 -5.36
C MET A 1 -7.93 -50.42 -6.72
N ALA A 2 -9.10 -49.78 -6.76
CA ALA A 2 -9.96 -49.77 -7.94
C ALA A 2 -9.33 -48.95 -9.08
N GLU A 3 -9.11 -49.57 -10.23
CA GLU A 3 -8.75 -48.87 -11.46
C GLU A 3 -9.94 -48.02 -11.93
N ALA A 4 -9.71 -46.72 -12.11
CA ALA A 4 -10.68 -45.84 -12.72
C ALA A 4 -10.93 -46.26 -14.18
N PRO A 5 -12.19 -46.29 -14.67
CA PRO A 5 -12.46 -46.70 -16.04
C PRO A 5 -11.81 -45.72 -17.02
N LYS A 6 -10.88 -46.22 -17.84
CA LYS A 6 -10.39 -45.48 -19.00
C LYS A 6 -11.53 -45.32 -19.99
N ILE A 7 -12.05 -44.10 -20.11
CA ILE A 7 -12.99 -43.73 -21.16
C ILE A 7 -12.21 -43.72 -22.48
N GLU A 8 -12.26 -44.84 -23.19
CA GLU A 8 -11.73 -45.00 -24.54
C GLU A 8 -12.58 -44.15 -25.51
N GLY A 9 -12.14 -42.91 -25.78
CA GLY A 9 -12.76 -42.07 -26.81
C GLY A 9 -12.91 -40.58 -26.47
N ALA A 10 -12.62 -40.13 -25.26
CA ALA A 10 -12.67 -38.70 -24.95
C ALA A 10 -11.50 -37.97 -25.63
N LYS A 11 -11.80 -37.13 -26.63
CA LYS A 11 -10.82 -36.22 -27.25
C LYS A 11 -10.15 -35.43 -26.12
N PRO A 12 -8.82 -35.50 -25.95
CA PRO A 12 -8.18 -34.76 -24.86
C PRO A 12 -8.45 -33.27 -25.03
N ASN A 13 -8.89 -32.62 -23.95
CA ASN A 13 -9.19 -31.19 -23.90
C ASN A 13 -8.01 -30.39 -24.47
N PHE A 14 -8.30 -29.23 -25.10
CA PHE A 14 -7.28 -28.38 -25.73
C PHE A 14 -6.08 -28.09 -24.80
N PHE A 15 -6.35 -27.84 -23.52
CA PHE A 15 -5.31 -27.65 -22.50
C PHE A 15 -4.44 -28.89 -22.26
N VAL A 16 -5.02 -30.10 -22.28
CA VAL A 16 -4.29 -31.36 -22.13
C VAL A 16 -3.47 -31.68 -23.38
N ARG A 17 -3.96 -31.32 -24.58
CA ARG A 17 -3.18 -31.44 -25.82
C ARG A 17 -2.04 -30.43 -25.89
N ALA A 18 -2.26 -29.18 -25.51
CA ALA A 18 -1.23 -28.16 -25.43
C ALA A 18 -0.15 -28.55 -24.43
N PHE A 19 -0.54 -29.00 -23.23
CA PHE A 19 0.38 -29.48 -22.21
C PHE A 19 1.16 -30.72 -22.66
N ASN A 20 0.51 -31.71 -23.30
CA ASN A 20 1.18 -32.91 -23.82
C ASN A 20 2.07 -32.62 -25.05
N SER A 21 1.76 -31.58 -25.84
CA SER A 21 2.58 -31.15 -26.97
C SER A 21 3.82 -30.36 -26.54
N ILE A 22 3.74 -29.65 -25.40
CA ILE A 22 4.84 -28.86 -24.85
C ILE A 22 5.74 -29.73 -23.96
N SER A 23 5.17 -30.64 -23.17
CA SER A 23 5.93 -31.50 -22.24
C SER A 23 6.82 -32.54 -22.93
N LYS A 24 6.39 -33.13 -24.05
CA LYS A 24 7.18 -34.14 -24.78
C LYS A 24 8.55 -33.63 -25.31
N PRO A 25 8.65 -32.46 -25.97
CA PRO A 25 9.94 -31.91 -26.41
C PRO A 25 10.76 -31.31 -25.25
N ILE A 26 10.12 -30.83 -24.18
CA ILE A 26 10.85 -30.35 -22.99
C ILE A 26 11.58 -31.51 -22.32
N VAL A 27 10.91 -32.65 -22.07
CA VAL A 27 11.54 -33.79 -21.38
C VAL A 27 12.71 -34.39 -22.18
N THR A 28 12.68 -34.36 -23.51
CA THR A 28 13.78 -34.86 -24.35
C THR A 28 14.91 -33.86 -24.55
N HIS A 29 14.69 -32.56 -24.35
CA HIS A 29 15.72 -31.50 -24.45
C HIS A 29 16.22 -30.99 -23.11
N VAL A 30 15.63 -31.40 -21.98
CA VAL A 30 16.13 -31.08 -20.63
C VAL A 30 17.51 -31.69 -20.36
N LYS A 31 17.89 -32.79 -21.02
CA LYS A 31 19.18 -33.47 -20.82
C LYS A 31 20.30 -33.12 -21.82
N GLY A 32 19.99 -32.42 -22.93
CA GLY A 32 20.96 -32.16 -24.00
C GLY A 32 21.35 -30.68 -24.12
N PRO A 33 22.61 -30.36 -24.51
CA PRO A 33 23.01 -28.97 -24.74
C PRO A 33 22.27 -28.42 -25.98
N GLY A 34 21.39 -27.44 -25.76
CA GLY A 34 20.61 -26.80 -26.80
C GLY A 34 19.95 -25.51 -26.32
N VAL A 35 19.39 -24.72 -27.25
CA VAL A 35 18.81 -23.40 -26.95
C VAL A 35 17.69 -23.49 -25.91
N VAL A 36 16.84 -24.52 -26.00
CA VAL A 36 15.74 -24.74 -25.03
C VAL A 36 16.27 -25.04 -23.63
N HIS A 37 17.34 -25.84 -23.52
CA HIS A 37 17.98 -26.12 -22.23
C HIS A 37 18.58 -24.85 -21.63
N ALA A 38 19.27 -24.03 -22.44
CA ALA A 38 19.84 -22.76 -21.99
C ALA A 38 18.77 -21.77 -21.48
N VAL A 39 17.63 -21.68 -22.17
CA VAL A 39 16.50 -20.84 -21.73
C VAL A 39 15.89 -21.34 -20.42
N LEU A 40 15.70 -22.65 -20.27
CA LEU A 40 15.16 -23.24 -19.03
C LEU A 40 16.13 -23.07 -17.85
N VAL A 41 17.43 -23.28 -18.07
CA VAL A 41 18.46 -23.04 -17.05
C VAL A 41 18.50 -21.55 -16.68
N GLY A 42 18.46 -20.64 -17.64
CA GLY A 42 18.40 -19.20 -17.38
C GLY A 42 17.17 -18.80 -16.56
N ALA A 43 16.00 -19.35 -16.89
CA ALA A 43 14.78 -19.14 -16.13
C ALA A 43 14.90 -19.69 -14.69
N ALA A 44 15.44 -20.90 -14.53
CA ALA A 44 15.65 -21.52 -13.21
C ALA A 44 16.63 -20.70 -12.36
N VAL A 45 17.74 -20.24 -12.94
CA VAL A 45 18.72 -19.37 -12.26
C VAL A 45 18.06 -18.06 -11.83
N GLY A 46 17.20 -17.46 -12.67
CA GLY A 46 16.45 -16.26 -12.32
C GLY A 46 15.55 -16.45 -11.10
N VAL A 47 14.82 -17.58 -11.05
CA VAL A 47 13.95 -17.92 -9.91
C VAL A 47 14.78 -18.13 -8.64
N VAL A 48 15.84 -18.94 -8.71
CA VAL A 48 16.71 -19.22 -7.56
C VAL A 48 17.39 -17.94 -7.05
N ALA A 49 17.90 -17.09 -7.94
CA ALA A 49 18.52 -15.83 -7.55
C ALA A 49 17.53 -14.89 -6.84
N TYR A 50 16.28 -14.83 -7.32
CA TYR A 50 15.24 -14.07 -6.67
C TYR A 50 14.91 -14.61 -5.28
N GLU A 51 14.72 -15.93 -5.14
CA GLU A 51 14.42 -16.56 -3.85
C GLU A 51 15.55 -16.37 -2.83
N VAL A 52 16.82 -16.52 -3.24
CA VAL A 52 17.97 -16.25 -2.39
C VAL A 52 17.99 -14.78 -1.95
N GLY A 53 17.68 -13.84 -2.85
CA GLY A 53 17.56 -12.42 -2.51
C GLY A 53 16.45 -12.14 -1.50
N GLN A 54 15.32 -12.83 -1.61
CA GLN A 54 14.20 -12.68 -0.68
C GLN A 54 14.49 -13.32 0.69
N LEU A 55 15.20 -14.45 0.74
CA LEU A 55 15.68 -15.03 1.99
C LEU A 55 16.68 -14.12 2.69
N ALA A 56 17.64 -13.53 1.95
CA ALA A 56 18.58 -12.58 2.53
C ALA A 56 17.88 -11.33 3.11
N ARG A 57 16.84 -10.84 2.44
CA ARG A 57 16.00 -9.75 2.96
C ARG A 57 15.22 -10.17 4.20
N PHE A 58 14.64 -11.36 4.19
CA PHE A 58 13.92 -11.92 5.32
C PHE A 58 14.83 -12.04 6.55
N ASP A 59 16.03 -12.59 6.39
CA ASP A 59 16.99 -12.72 7.48
C ASP A 59 17.42 -11.34 8.02
N TYR A 60 17.65 -10.37 7.12
CA TYR A 60 17.96 -9.01 7.52
C TYR A 60 16.82 -8.37 8.32
N THR A 61 15.58 -8.44 7.82
CA THR A 61 14.43 -7.82 8.50
C THR A 61 14.05 -8.54 9.79
N ALA A 62 14.24 -9.85 9.86
CA ALA A 62 13.90 -10.64 11.04
C ALA A 62 14.92 -10.46 12.18
N PHE A 63 16.21 -10.35 11.87
CA PHE A 63 17.26 -10.43 12.88
C PHE A 63 18.17 -9.20 12.98
N LEU A 64 18.31 -8.42 11.92
CA LEU A 64 19.30 -7.33 11.83
C LEU A 64 18.66 -5.94 11.65
N ASP A 65 17.33 -5.84 11.67
CA ASP A 65 16.64 -4.56 11.51
C ASP A 65 16.61 -3.76 12.81
N THR A 66 17.53 -2.80 12.90
CA THR A 66 17.59 -1.82 14.00
C THR A 66 16.94 -0.49 13.64
N GLU A 67 16.53 -0.29 12.38
CA GLU A 67 16.14 1.02 11.86
C GLU A 67 14.62 1.22 11.86
N SER A 68 13.84 0.16 11.63
CA SER A 68 12.38 0.29 11.51
C SER A 68 11.71 0.76 12.80
N ALA A 69 12.06 0.19 13.95
CA ALA A 69 11.49 0.57 15.24
C ALA A 69 11.69 2.05 15.61
N PRO A 70 12.92 2.62 15.57
CA PRO A 70 13.11 4.04 15.82
C PRO A 70 12.49 4.92 14.74
N PHE A 71 12.46 4.49 13.48
CA PHE A 71 11.80 5.22 12.40
C PHE A 71 10.29 5.39 12.68
N PHE A 72 9.57 4.31 12.99
CA PHE A 72 8.14 4.39 13.33
C PHE A 72 7.88 5.18 14.62
N SER A 73 8.81 5.15 15.58
CA SER A 73 8.70 6.01 16.76
C SER A 73 8.81 7.49 16.39
N ARG A 74 9.77 7.86 15.53
CA ARG A 74 9.95 9.23 15.06
C ARG A 74 8.78 9.72 14.23
N GLN A 75 8.22 8.87 13.38
CA GLN A 75 7.04 9.20 12.59
C GLN A 75 5.84 9.53 13.50
N ARG A 76 5.55 8.67 14.49
CA ARG A 76 4.47 8.93 15.47
C ARG A 76 4.71 10.19 16.29
N TYR A 77 5.97 10.52 16.61
CA TYR A 77 6.30 11.77 17.28
C TYR A 77 6.01 12.97 16.38
N ALA A 78 6.41 12.93 15.12
CA ALA A 78 6.14 13.99 14.15
C ALA A 78 4.63 14.20 13.94
N GLU A 79 3.84 13.13 13.85
CA GLU A 79 2.37 13.22 13.74
C GLU A 79 1.74 13.94 14.94
N LYS A 80 2.19 13.63 16.16
CA LYS A 80 1.72 14.32 17.38
C LYS A 80 2.11 15.80 17.37
N GLN A 81 3.33 16.10 16.93
CA GLN A 81 3.79 17.48 16.83
C GLN A 81 2.94 18.27 15.83
N MET A 82 2.64 17.69 14.66
CA MET A 82 1.78 18.32 13.67
C MET A 82 0.36 18.58 14.20
N ALA A 83 -0.23 17.61 14.89
CA ALA A 83 -1.54 17.78 15.51
C ALA A 83 -1.54 18.90 16.55
N PHE A 84 -0.53 18.93 17.42
CA PHE A 84 -0.38 19.99 18.42
C PHE A 84 -0.21 21.37 17.78
N GLU A 85 0.60 21.48 16.73
CA GLU A 85 0.82 22.73 16.01
C GLU A 85 -0.47 23.21 15.32
N ALA A 86 -1.27 22.31 14.77
CA ALA A 86 -2.57 22.63 14.19
C ALA A 86 -3.55 23.20 15.22
N ASP A 87 -3.66 22.57 16.39
CA ASP A 87 -4.52 23.03 17.49
C ASP A 87 -4.06 24.39 18.02
N LEU A 88 -2.75 24.57 18.17
CA LEU A 88 -2.15 25.83 18.61
C LEU A 88 -2.40 26.95 17.61
N GLN A 89 -2.30 26.67 16.31
CA GLN A 89 -2.64 27.66 15.26
C GLN A 89 -4.13 27.99 15.27
N HIS A 90 -5.00 27.00 15.48
CA HIS A 90 -6.43 27.23 15.59
C HIS A 90 -6.75 28.12 16.79
N ALA A 91 -6.20 27.82 17.97
CA ALA A 91 -6.37 28.64 19.17
C ALA A 91 -5.89 30.08 18.97
N LYS A 92 -4.75 30.28 18.29
CA LYS A 92 -4.26 31.62 17.93
C LYS A 92 -5.25 32.38 17.05
N LYS A 93 -5.75 31.74 15.98
CA LYS A 93 -6.75 32.34 15.09
C LYS A 93 -8.03 32.71 15.83
N THR A 94 -8.53 31.82 16.69
CA THR A 94 -9.71 32.12 17.53
C THR A 94 -9.46 33.30 18.46
N SER A 95 -8.26 33.39 19.06
CA SER A 95 -7.89 34.55 19.88
C SER A 95 -7.83 35.85 19.08
N GLU A 96 -7.44 35.82 17.81
CA GLU A 96 -7.45 37.01 16.94
C GLU A 96 -8.88 37.45 16.61
N VAL A 97 -9.75 36.51 16.26
CA VAL A 97 -11.19 36.78 16.04
C VAL A 97 -11.83 37.37 17.31
N LEU A 98 -11.47 36.87 18.49
CA LEU A 98 -11.98 37.39 19.75
C LEU A 98 -11.53 38.84 20.01
N LYS A 99 -10.35 39.26 19.54
CA LYS A 99 -9.94 40.67 19.61
C LYS A 99 -10.83 41.54 18.72
N LEU A 100 -11.14 41.10 17.50
CA LEU A 100 -12.06 41.82 16.62
C LEU A 100 -13.47 41.88 17.22
N ALA A 101 -13.94 40.82 17.88
CA ALA A 101 -15.21 40.81 18.58
C ALA A 101 -15.25 41.79 19.77
N LYS A 102 -14.11 42.14 20.38
CA LYS A 102 -14.05 43.21 21.40
C LYS A 102 -14.19 44.61 20.81
N GLU A 103 -13.78 44.80 19.56
CA GLU A 103 -13.94 46.06 18.84
C GLU A 103 -15.34 46.22 18.25
N TYR A 104 -16.14 45.17 18.24
CA TYR A 104 -17.49 45.18 17.71
C TYR A 104 -18.44 46.04 18.56
N ASP A 105 -19.00 47.07 17.94
CA ASP A 105 -20.08 47.87 18.51
C ASP A 105 -21.43 47.51 17.85
N PRO A 106 -22.35 46.81 18.53
CA PRO A 106 -23.65 46.46 17.96
C PRO A 106 -24.55 47.68 17.73
N VAL A 107 -24.31 48.80 18.44
CA VAL A 107 -25.15 50.00 18.32
C VAL A 107 -24.91 50.71 16.99
N ALA A 108 -23.69 50.66 16.47
CA ALA A 108 -23.32 51.23 15.17
C ALA A 108 -24.09 50.61 13.99
N LEU A 109 -24.61 49.38 14.14
CA LEU A 109 -25.39 48.69 13.11
C LEU A 109 -26.87 49.08 13.09
N ARG A 110 -27.35 49.83 14.10
CA ARG A 110 -28.74 50.28 14.18
C ARG A 110 -29.00 51.40 13.19
N THR A 111 -30.04 51.27 12.36
CA THR A 111 -30.49 52.39 11.53
C THR A 111 -31.04 53.52 12.41
N PRO A 112 -30.94 54.79 11.99
CA PRO A 112 -31.51 55.89 12.75
C PRO A 112 -32.99 55.66 13.07
N PHE A 113 -33.41 56.00 14.29
CA PHE A 113 -34.79 55.88 14.79
C PHE A 113 -35.42 54.47 14.87
N THR A 114 -34.66 53.38 14.65
CA THR A 114 -35.15 52.01 14.88
C THR A 114 -34.63 51.42 16.19
N HIS A 115 -35.29 50.38 16.72
CA HIS A 115 -34.79 49.61 17.85
C HIS A 115 -33.65 48.67 17.43
N LEU A 116 -32.72 48.39 18.33
CA LEU A 116 -31.65 47.42 18.09
C LEU A 116 -32.22 46.00 18.00
N SER A 117 -31.91 45.28 16.92
CA SER A 117 -32.34 43.89 16.74
C SER A 117 -31.67 42.98 17.79
N PRO A 118 -32.40 42.02 18.39
CA PRO A 118 -31.82 41.05 19.31
C PRO A 118 -30.80 40.12 18.64
N SER A 119 -30.82 39.98 17.31
CA SER A 119 -29.92 39.07 16.57
C SER A 119 -28.45 39.52 16.53
N VAL A 120 -28.17 40.79 16.80
CA VAL A 120 -26.83 41.40 16.73
C VAL A 120 -26.26 41.73 18.12
N ARG A 121 -26.99 41.38 19.18
CA ARG A 121 -26.49 41.42 20.56
C ARG A 121 -25.70 40.14 20.82
N PHE A 122 -24.38 40.28 20.93
CA PHE A 122 -23.54 39.31 21.63
C PHE A 122 -23.68 39.49 23.14
#